data_AF-A0A8T0BCQ0-F1
#
_entry.id   AF-A0A8T0BCQ0-F1
#
_cell.length_a   1.000
_cell.length_b   1.000
_cell.length_c   1.000
_cell.angle_alpha   90.00
_cell.angle_beta   90.00
_cell.angle_gamma   90.00
#
_symmetry.space_group_name_H-M   'P 1'
#
loop_
_entity.id
_entity.type
_entity.pdbx_description
1 polymer ?
#
loop_
_entity_poly.entity_id
_entity_poly.type
_entity_poly.pdbx_seq_one_letter_code
_entity_poly.pdbx_strand_id
1 'polypeptide(L)'
;MVTGKSCVLSPLFYSLFTHDCAPPHNSNIVIKYADDTTMVGQISNNKESAYKEEIRSLTAWCAINNLTLTAMKTKELIVDFLRSNSRGHFSVNINGTKVEWVSSFKFLGVYISEDLSWHQDISALVKKAQQRLFLLRSLKKKL
;
A
#
# COMPACT_ATOMS: atom_id res chain seq x y z
N MET A 1 10.56 -9.97 17.67
CA MET A 1 10.13 -9.30 18.91
C MET A 1 8.63 -9.52 19.08
N VAL A 2 8.19 -10.32 20.07
CA VAL A 2 6.75 -10.51 20.32
C VAL A 2 6.30 -9.39 21.25
N THR A 3 5.84 -8.28 20.69
CA THR A 3 5.13 -7.27 21.46
C THR A 3 3.70 -7.77 21.67
N GLY A 4 3.28 -7.98 22.91
CA GLY A 4 1.88 -8.25 23.22
C GLY A 4 0.99 -7.19 22.59
N LYS A 5 -0.05 -7.59 21.87
CA LYS A 5 -0.98 -6.70 21.13
C LYS A 5 -1.69 -5.65 22.00
N SER A 6 -1.48 -5.67 23.32
CA SER A 6 -2.12 -4.83 24.33
C SER A 6 -1.18 -3.80 25.01
N CYS A 7 0.11 -3.72 24.65
CA CYS A 7 1.00 -2.71 25.23
C CYS A 7 0.93 -1.38 24.45
N VAL A 8 0.73 -0.27 25.17
CA VAL A 8 0.65 1.10 24.61
C VAL A 8 1.95 1.49 23.87
N LEU A 9 3.08 0.90 24.24
CA LEU A 9 4.38 1.16 23.63
C LEU A 9 4.69 0.26 22.42
N SER A 10 3.89 -0.78 22.15
CA SER A 10 4.14 -1.70 21.04
C SER A 10 4.29 -0.98 19.69
N PRO A 11 3.45 0.03 19.33
CA PRO A 11 3.62 0.75 18.07
C PRO A 11 4.94 1.53 18.02
N LEU A 12 5.33 2.19 19.12
CA LEU A 12 6.56 2.95 19.19
C LEU A 12 7.79 2.05 19.00
N PHE A 13 7.83 0.91 19.70
CA PHE A 13 8.93 -0.04 19.55
C PHE A 13 8.97 -0.66 18.15
N TYR A 14 7.82 -0.91 17.52
CA TYR A 14 7.78 -1.38 16.14
C TYR A 14 8.32 -0.33 15.16
N SER A 15 7.97 0.95 15.34
CA SER A 15 8.52 2.05 14.52
C SER A 15 10.04 2.20 14.69
N LEU A 16 10.57 2.04 15.91
CA LEU A 16 12.01 2.06 16.16
C LEU A 16 12.69 0.83 15.55
N PHE A 17 12.10 -0.35 15.71
CA PHE A 17 12.63 -1.61 15.18
C PHE A 17 12.73 -1.61 13.65
N THR A 18 11.77 -0.99 12.97
CA THR A 18 11.76 -0.91 11.50
C THR A 18 12.40 0.36 10.95
N HIS A 19 13.01 1.20 11.80
CA HIS A 19 13.49 2.52 11.40
C HIS A 19 14.55 2.45 10.28
N ASP A 20 15.49 1.51 10.39
CA ASP A 20 16.59 1.27 9.46
C ASP A 20 16.18 0.52 8.18
N CYS A 21 14.92 0.05 8.09
CA CYS A 21 14.32 -0.38 6.83
C CYS A 21 14.14 0.85 5.93
N ALA A 22 15.17 1.14 5.13
CA ALA A 22 15.27 2.29 4.23
C ALA A 22 15.61 1.84 2.81
N PRO A 23 15.17 2.59 1.78
CA PRO A 23 15.45 2.23 0.40
C PRO A 23 16.94 2.35 0.07
N PRO A 24 17.56 1.40 -0.64
CA PRO A 24 18.92 1.53 -1.17
C PRO A 24 19.04 2.66 -2.20
N HIS A 25 17.95 3.04 -2.88
CA HIS A 25 17.95 4.06 -3.92
C HIS A 25 17.13 5.29 -3.49
N ASN A 26 17.74 6.48 -3.57
CA ASN A 26 17.07 7.76 -3.29
C ASN A 26 15.90 8.08 -4.23
N SER A 27 15.75 7.34 -5.34
CA SER A 27 14.62 7.48 -6.28
C SER A 27 13.35 6.75 -5.82
N ASN A 28 13.46 5.93 -4.78
CA ASN A 28 12.36 5.15 -4.23
C ASN A 28 11.96 5.70 -2.87
N ILE A 29 10.68 5.59 -2.54
CA ILE A 29 10.11 6.05 -1.28
C ILE A 29 9.54 4.84 -0.56
N VAL A 30 9.92 4.68 0.71
CA VAL A 30 9.35 3.67 1.61
C VAL A 30 8.52 4.41 2.65
N ILE A 31 7.22 4.15 2.65
CA ILE A 31 6.26 4.69 3.60
C ILE A 31 5.89 3.58 4.58
N LYS A 32 6.09 3.83 5.88
CA LYS A 32 5.81 2.87 6.96
C LYS A 32 4.71 3.44 7.85
N TYR A 33 3.66 2.66 8.09
CA TYR A 33 2.59 3.01 9.03
C TYR A 33 2.16 1.78 9.80
N ALA A 34 2.49 1.72 11.09
CA ALA A 34 2.38 0.49 11.88
C ALA A 34 3.01 -0.68 11.11
N ASP A 35 2.33 -1.82 10.99
CA ASP A 35 2.79 -2.99 10.23
C ASP A 35 2.66 -2.87 8.71
N ASP A 36 1.94 -1.86 8.19
CA ASP A 36 1.81 -1.62 6.76
C ASP A 36 3.06 -0.90 6.21
N THR A 37 3.66 -1.46 5.16
CA THR A 37 4.78 -0.87 4.42
C THR A 37 4.40 -0.72 2.95
N THR A 38 4.59 0.48 2.40
CA THR A 38 4.32 0.81 1.00
C THR A 38 5.60 1.29 0.35
N MET A 39 5.93 0.70 -0.79
CA MET A 39 7.08 1.09 -1.61
C MET A 39 6.59 1.76 -2.88
N VAL A 40 7.16 2.92 -3.18
CA VAL A 40 6.90 3.68 -4.39
C VAL A 40 8.22 3.83 -5.13
N GLY A 41 8.29 3.28 -6.35
CA GLY A 41 9.48 3.41 -7.20
C GLY A 41 9.10 4.06 -8.53
N GLN A 42 9.96 4.96 -9.01
CA GLN A 42 9.77 5.53 -10.33
C GLN A 42 10.27 4.55 -11.40
N ILE A 43 9.38 4.17 -12.32
CA ILE A 43 9.75 3.46 -13.55
C ILE A 43 10.02 4.51 -14.63
N SER A 44 11.26 4.60 -15.10
CA SER A 44 11.66 5.58 -16.13
C SER A 44 12.26 4.86 -17.33
N ASN A 45 11.93 5.30 -18.55
CA ASN A 45 12.42 4.69 -19.80
C ASN A 45 12.24 3.17 -19.87
N ASN A 46 11.14 2.64 -19.30
CA ASN A 46 10.88 1.20 -19.15
C ASN A 46 11.96 0.42 -18.38
N LYS A 47 12.76 1.12 -17.58
CA LYS A 47 13.72 0.50 -16.67
C LYS A 47 13.09 0.40 -15.29
N GLU A 48 12.65 -0.81 -14.98
CA GLU A 48 12.10 -1.17 -13.67
C GLU A 48 13.17 -1.67 -12.70
N SER A 49 14.46 -1.60 -13.07
CA SER A 49 15.56 -2.23 -12.31
C SER A 49 15.68 -1.67 -10.89
N ALA A 50 15.53 -0.36 -10.72
CA ALA A 50 15.58 0.28 -9.40
C ALA A 50 14.43 -0.17 -8.50
N TYR A 51 13.23 -0.33 -9.06
CA TYR A 51 12.07 -0.84 -8.33
C TYR A 51 12.21 -2.33 -7.99
N LYS A 52 12.76 -3.14 -8.91
CA LYS A 52 13.03 -4.57 -8.66
C LYS A 52 14.07 -4.77 -7.55
N GLU A 53 15.12 -3.97 -7.56
CA GLU A 53 16.17 -4.05 -6.56
C GLU A 53 15.66 -3.63 -5.18
N GLU A 54 14.75 -2.66 -5.14
CA GLU A 54 14.04 -2.24 -3.93
C GLU A 54 13.23 -3.38 -3.31
N ILE A 55 12.40 -4.07 -4.12
CA ILE A 55 11.59 -5.20 -3.64
C ILE A 55 12.48 -6.33 -3.12
N ARG A 56 13.59 -6.63 -3.80
CA ARG A 56 14.55 -7.65 -3.36
C ARG A 56 15.20 -7.26 -2.05
N SER A 57 15.63 -6.01 -1.94
CA SER A 57 16.25 -5.46 -0.73
C SER A 57 15.29 -5.49 0.46
N LEU A 58 14.01 -5.13 0.26
CA LEU A 58 12.99 -5.26 1.31
C LEU A 58 12.75 -6.72 1.70
N THR A 59 12.61 -7.61 0.72
CA THR A 59 12.37 -9.03 0.98
C THR A 59 13.52 -9.64 1.79
N ALA A 60 14.76 -9.31 1.44
CA ALA A 60 15.96 -9.73 2.17
C ALA A 60 16.02 -9.11 3.57
N TRP A 61 15.76 -7.81 3.70
CA TRP A 61 15.74 -7.12 5.00
C TRP A 61 14.69 -7.72 5.94
N CYS A 62 13.47 -7.98 5.43
CA CYS A 62 12.43 -8.66 6.19
C CYS A 62 12.87 -10.06 6.63
N ALA A 63 13.48 -10.86 5.74
CA ALA A 63 13.97 -12.19 6.08
C ALA A 63 15.04 -12.16 7.19
N ILE A 64 16.00 -11.24 7.12
CA ILE A 64 17.05 -11.05 8.14
C ILE A 64 16.45 -10.62 9.48
N ASN A 65 15.42 -9.77 9.44
CA ASN A 65 14.76 -9.23 10.63
C ASN A 65 13.60 -10.10 11.16
N ASN A 66 13.46 -11.32 10.66
CA ASN A 66 12.39 -12.26 11.04
C ASN A 66 10.97 -11.69 10.85
N LEU A 67 10.78 -10.91 9.79
CA LEU A 67 9.50 -10.39 9.33
C LEU A 67 9.04 -11.15 8.09
N THR A 68 7.75 -11.48 8.04
CA THR A 68 7.16 -12.21 6.92
C THR A 68 6.32 -11.27 6.05
N LEU A 69 6.78 -11.03 4.83
CA LEU A 69 5.97 -10.36 3.81
C LEU A 69 4.88 -11.31 3.30
N THR A 70 3.62 -10.89 3.44
CA THR A 70 2.47 -11.69 2.99
C THR A 70 2.07 -11.30 1.58
N ALA A 71 2.64 -11.97 0.57
CA ALA A 71 2.39 -11.68 -0.85
C ALA A 71 0.91 -11.60 -1.23
N MET A 72 0.06 -12.48 -0.66
CA MET A 72 -1.39 -12.49 -0.91
C MET A 72 -2.12 -11.24 -0.41
N LYS A 73 -1.55 -10.52 0.58
CA LYS A 73 -2.10 -9.26 1.10
C LYS A 73 -1.46 -8.05 0.42
N THR A 74 -0.31 -8.21 -0.20
CA THR A 74 0.37 -7.16 -0.96
C THR A 74 -0.38 -6.90 -2.25
N LYS A 75 -0.59 -5.63 -2.57
CA LYS A 75 -1.16 -5.17 -3.83
C LYS A 75 -0.13 -4.32 -4.55
N GLU A 76 -0.06 -4.46 -5.85
CA GLU A 76 0.76 -3.62 -6.71
C GLU A 76 -0.17 -2.79 -7.62
N LEU A 77 0.00 -1.48 -7.57
CA LEU A 77 -0.70 -0.50 -8.39
C LEU A 77 0.32 0.17 -9.31
N ILE A 78 0.07 0.12 -10.61
CA ILE A 78 0.94 0.76 -11.61
C ILE A 78 0.21 1.97 -12.16
N VAL A 79 0.83 3.14 -12.06
CA VAL A 79 0.30 4.39 -12.61
C VAL A 79 1.10 4.72 -13.87
N ASP A 80 0.51 4.49 -15.03
CA ASP A 80 1.13 4.72 -16.34
C ASP A 80 0.20 5.52 -17.25
N PHE A 81 0.61 6.75 -17.60
CA PHE A 81 -0.14 7.64 -18.49
C PHE A 81 0.31 7.55 -19.95
N LEU A 82 1.27 6.67 -20.28
CA LEU A 82 1.72 6.50 -21.66
C LEU A 82 0.62 5.80 -22.48
N ARG A 83 0.18 6.46 -23.57
CA ARG A 83 -0.88 5.97 -24.48
C ARG A 83 -0.60 4.59 -25.12
N SER A 84 0.61 4.06 -25.01
CA SER A 84 1.02 2.75 -25.54
C SER A 84 0.83 1.66 -24.49
N ASN A 85 -0.43 1.28 -24.27
CA ASN A 85 -0.88 0.30 -23.27
C ASN A 85 -0.55 -1.17 -23.64
N SER A 86 0.65 -1.41 -24.16
CA SER A 86 1.06 -2.70 -24.76
C SER A 86 2.41 -3.21 -24.29
N ARG A 87 2.95 -2.66 -23.19
CA ARG A 87 4.21 -3.13 -22.62
C ARG A 87 3.90 -3.81 -21.30
N GLY A 88 4.02 -5.14 -21.30
CA GLY A 88 3.79 -5.97 -20.12
C GLY A 88 4.72 -5.53 -19.01
N HIS A 89 4.15 -4.84 -18.01
CA HIS A 89 4.86 -4.53 -16.79
C HIS A 89 5.32 -5.83 -16.13
N PHE A 90 6.39 -5.79 -15.36
CA PHE A 90 6.85 -6.97 -14.67
C PHE A 90 5.95 -7.33 -13.49
N SER A 91 5.53 -8.60 -13.40
CA SER A 91 4.82 -9.07 -12.22
C SER A 91 5.78 -9.22 -11.04
N VAL A 92 5.52 -8.48 -9.95
CA VAL A 92 6.27 -8.65 -8.71
C VAL A 92 6.00 -10.01 -8.10
N ASN A 93 7.07 -10.68 -7.67
CA ASN A 93 7.01 -11.96 -6.96
C ASN A 93 7.67 -11.81 -5.60
N ILE A 94 6.95 -12.16 -4.54
CA ILE A 94 7.45 -12.20 -3.17
C ILE A 94 7.42 -13.65 -2.71
N ASN A 95 8.57 -14.21 -2.34
CA ASN A 95 8.70 -15.61 -1.89
C ASN A 95 8.04 -16.62 -2.85
N GLY A 96 8.20 -16.42 -4.16
CA GLY A 96 7.63 -17.29 -5.20
C GLY A 96 6.12 -17.10 -5.45
N THR A 97 5.46 -16.22 -4.69
CA THR A 97 4.05 -15.87 -4.91
C THR A 97 3.95 -14.58 -5.70
N LYS A 98 3.16 -14.59 -6.78
CA LYS A 98 2.88 -13.41 -7.58
C LYS A 98 1.99 -12.43 -6.80
N VAL A 99 2.42 -11.18 -6.73
CA VAL A 99 1.65 -10.07 -6.16
C VAL A 99 0.49 -9.72 -7.10
N GLU A 100 -0.67 -9.43 -6.52
CA GLU A 100 -1.85 -9.06 -7.27
C GLU A 100 -1.74 -7.63 -7.79
N TRP A 101 -1.89 -7.47 -9.10
CA TRP A 101 -2.12 -6.17 -9.72
C TRP A 101 -3.56 -5.74 -9.55
N VAL A 102 -3.73 -4.48 -9.15
CA VAL A 102 -5.04 -3.86 -8.95
C VAL A 102 -5.08 -2.53 -9.67
N SER A 103 -6.27 -2.15 -10.15
CA SER A 103 -6.51 -0.82 -10.73
C SER A 103 -6.86 0.23 -9.69
N SER A 104 -7.22 -0.20 -8.48
CA SER A 104 -7.43 0.69 -7.34
C SER A 104 -7.27 -0.07 -6.02
N PHE A 105 -6.80 0.61 -4.99
CA PHE A 105 -6.76 0.07 -3.63
C PHE A 105 -6.96 1.18 -2.59
N LYS A 106 -7.27 0.77 -1.36
CA LYS A 106 -7.46 1.70 -0.24
C LYS A 106 -6.17 1.85 0.55
N PHE A 107 -5.53 3.00 0.45
CA PHE A 107 -4.33 3.36 1.18
C PHE A 107 -4.66 4.33 2.32
N LEU A 108 -4.43 3.92 3.57
CA LEU A 108 -4.64 4.74 4.78
C LEU A 108 -6.01 5.45 4.85
N GLY A 109 -7.05 4.85 4.28
CA GLY A 109 -8.41 5.41 4.29
C GLY A 109 -8.88 6.00 2.96
N VAL A 110 -7.97 6.26 2.03
CA VAL A 110 -8.22 6.91 0.74
C VAL A 110 -8.08 5.90 -0.40
N TYR A 111 -8.98 5.93 -1.39
CA TYR A 111 -8.80 5.12 -2.59
C TYR A 111 -7.82 5.79 -3.56
N ILE A 112 -6.78 5.05 -3.96
CA ILE A 112 -5.83 5.42 -5.00
C ILE A 112 -6.11 4.55 -6.22
N SER A 113 -6.26 5.18 -7.38
CA SER A 113 -6.57 4.51 -8.66
C SER A 113 -5.40 4.64 -9.63
N GLU A 114 -5.26 3.70 -10.56
CA GLU A 114 -4.19 3.66 -11.57
C GLU A 114 -4.21 4.88 -12.50
N ASP A 115 -5.40 5.45 -12.72
CA ASP A 115 -5.64 6.65 -13.50
C ASP A 115 -5.56 7.94 -12.67
N LEU A 116 -5.24 7.81 -11.37
CA LEU A 116 -5.29 8.86 -10.35
C LEU A 116 -6.63 9.61 -10.29
N SER A 117 -7.72 8.99 -10.75
CA SER A 117 -9.06 9.58 -10.63
C SER A 117 -9.57 9.47 -9.19
N TRP A 118 -10.23 10.54 -8.72
CA TRP A 118 -10.88 10.59 -7.42
C TRP A 118 -12.26 9.93 -7.40
N HIS A 119 -12.69 9.33 -8.51
CA HIS A 119 -14.07 8.86 -8.68
C HIS A 119 -14.46 7.83 -7.60
N GLN A 120 -13.61 6.82 -7.39
CA GLN A 120 -13.87 5.76 -6.43
C GLN A 120 -13.89 6.27 -4.99
N ASP A 121 -12.96 7.17 -4.64
CA ASP A 121 -12.88 7.76 -3.30
C ASP A 121 -14.10 8.65 -3.00
N ILE A 122 -14.44 9.55 -3.93
CA ILE A 122 -15.61 10.42 -3.82
C ILE A 122 -16.90 9.59 -3.72
N SER A 123 -17.05 8.55 -4.55
CA SER A 123 -18.21 7.67 -4.51
C SER A 123 -18.34 6.96 -3.16
N ALA A 124 -17.23 6.45 -2.60
CA ALA A 124 -17.21 5.85 -1.28
C ALA A 124 -17.58 6.84 -0.16
N LEU A 125 -17.07 8.08 -0.24
CA LEU A 125 -17.37 9.15 0.71
C LEU A 125 -18.84 9.56 0.66
N VAL A 126 -19.39 9.77 -0.55
CA VAL A 126 -20.80 10.12 -0.77
C VAL A 126 -21.71 9.03 -0.23
N LYS A 127 -21.41 7.75 -0.52
CA LYS A 127 -22.17 6.61 0.01
C LYS A 127 -22.20 6.59 1.54
N LYS A 128 -21.06 6.81 2.19
CA LYS A 128 -20.96 6.88 3.66
C LYS A 128 -21.75 8.05 4.23
N ALA A 129 -21.72 9.21 3.56
CA ALA A 129 -22.49 10.39 3.96
C ALA A 129 -24.00 10.16 3.82
N GLN A 130 -24.45 9.56 2.72
CA GLN A 130 -25.85 9.22 2.48
C GLN A 130 -26.40 8.24 3.53
N GLN A 131 -25.64 7.21 3.91
CA GLN A 131 -26.01 6.28 4.98
C GLN A 131 -26.22 7.01 6.32
N ARG A 132 -25.29 7.90 6.69
CA ARG A 132 -25.40 8.71 7.91
C ARG A 132 -26.60 9.65 7.88
N LEU A 133 -26.82 10.32 6.74
CA LEU A 133 -27.96 11.22 6.56
C LEU A 133 -29.29 10.45 6.64
N PHE A 134 -29.36 9.25 6.08
CA PHE A 134 -30.54 8.39 6.17
C PHE A 134 -30.86 8.02 7.62
N LEU A 135 -29.85 7.66 8.42
CA LEU A 135 -30.02 7.39 9.84
C LEU A 135 -30.54 8.62 10.60
N LEU A 136 -29.95 9.80 10.36
CA LEU A 136 -30.39 11.06 10.97
C LEU A 136 -31.85 11.41 10.60
N ARG A 137 -32.22 11.24 9.32
CA ARG A 137 -33.60 11.45 8.86
C ARG A 137 -34.57 10.46 9.49
N SER A 138 -34.16 9.22 9.69
CA SER A 138 -34.97 8.17 10.32
C SER A 138 -35.20 8.44 11.81
N LEU A 139 -34.18 8.93 12.51
CA LEU A 139 -34.28 9.35 13.92
C LEU A 139 -35.20 10.56 14.09
N LYS A 140 -35.07 11.57 13.22
CA LYS A 140 -35.96 12.76 13.24
C LYS A 140 -37.44 12.41 13.06
N LYS A 141 -37.77 11.35 12.32
CA LYS A 141 -39.17 10.91 12.13
C LYS A 141 -39.74 10.15 13.34
N LYS A 142 -38.88 9.64 14.22
CA LYS A 142 -39.26 8.87 15.42
C LYS A 142 -39.29 9.74 16.69
N LEU A 143 -38.70 10.93 16.62
CA LEU A 143 -38.83 12.00 17.61
C LEU A 143 -40.02 12.89 17.22
#